data_AF-A0A1Y1XKK3-F1
#
_entry.id   AF-A0A1Y1XKK3-F1
#
_cell.length_a   1.000
_cell.length_b   1.000
_cell.length_c   1.000
_cell.angle_alpha   90.00
_cell.angle_beta   90.00
_cell.angle_gamma   90.00
#
_symmetry.space_group_name_H-M   'P 1'
#
loop_
_entity.id
_entity.type
_entity.pdbx_description
1 polymer ?
#
loop_
_entity_poly.entity_id
_entity_poly.type
_entity_poly.pdbx_seq_one_letter_code
_entity_poly.pdbx_strand_id
1 'polypeptide(L)'
;TNIKDNWHILCIKVLPLFNGQGLQDYIEDLNDIVKRCMEVKSPKTLAYDIDELLKNGIYTINTKLIEVTDSQLISRLAEIWTFFFDSVMPYVKGI
;
A
#
# COMPACT_ATOMS: atom_id res chain seq x y z
N THR A 1 10.05 19.66 8.92
CA THR A 1 9.23 18.47 9.22
C THR A 1 10.17 17.30 9.37
N ASN A 2 10.09 16.53 10.46
CA ASN A 2 11.02 15.42 10.70
C ASN A 2 10.75 14.31 9.67
N ILE A 3 11.80 13.74 9.10
CA ILE A 3 11.75 12.78 7.99
C ILE A 3 11.05 11.48 8.39
N LYS A 4 11.18 11.07 9.65
CA LYS A 4 10.42 9.94 10.21
C LYS A 4 8.92 10.22 10.12
N ASP A 5 8.51 11.46 10.36
CA ASP A 5 7.12 11.88 10.28
C ASP A 5 6.62 11.79 8.83
N ASN A 6 7.42 12.22 7.84
CA ASN A 6 7.00 12.19 6.43
C ASN A 6 6.69 10.77 5.94
N TRP A 7 7.57 9.80 6.20
CA TRP A 7 7.30 8.41 5.80
C TRP A 7 6.12 7.80 6.58
N HIS A 8 6.02 8.10 7.87
CA HIS A 8 4.90 7.65 8.68
C HIS A 8 3.56 8.22 8.18
N ILE A 9 3.53 9.50 7.81
CA ILE A 9 2.36 10.15 7.19
C ILE A 9 2.00 9.47 5.87
N LEU A 10 3.00 9.14 5.03
CA LEU A 10 2.76 8.40 3.79
C LEU A 10 2.08 7.05 4.09
N CYS A 11 2.60 6.28 5.05
CA CYS A 11 2.00 5.00 5.44
C CYS A 11 0.55 5.16 5.91
N ILE A 12 0.25 6.15 6.77
CA ILE A 12 -1.12 6.43 7.23
C ILE A 12 -2.06 6.68 6.05
N LYS A 13 -1.61 7.41 5.03
CA LYS A 13 -2.44 7.79 3.89
C LYS A 13 -2.58 6.68 2.83
N VAL A 14 -1.60 5.78 2.74
CA VAL A 14 -1.55 4.70 1.74
C VAL A 14 -2.13 3.38 2.24
N LEU A 15 -1.93 3.00 3.49
CA LEU A 15 -2.42 1.71 4.03
C LEU A 15 -3.94 1.49 3.88
N PRO A 16 -4.82 2.51 4.04
CA PRO A 16 -6.25 2.36 3.81
C PRO A 16 -6.63 1.90 2.39
N LEU A 17 -5.77 2.15 1.39
CA LEU A 17 -5.95 1.65 0.02
C LEU A 17 -6.10 0.13 0.00
N PHE A 18 -5.27 -0.59 0.76
CA PHE A 18 -5.27 -2.06 0.83
C PHE A 18 -6.53 -2.62 1.51
N ASN A 19 -7.19 -1.80 2.33
CA ASN A 19 -8.47 -2.15 2.91
C ASN A 19 -9.66 -1.87 1.97
N GLY A 20 -9.45 -1.19 0.84
CA GLY A 20 -10.50 -0.78 -0.09
C GLY A 20 -11.11 0.59 0.22
N GLN A 21 -10.46 1.39 1.07
CA GLN A 21 -10.91 2.73 1.45
C GLN A 21 -10.36 3.83 0.54
N GLY A 22 -9.58 3.46 -0.48
CA GLY A 22 -8.87 4.39 -1.36
C GLY A 22 -7.70 5.09 -0.67
N LEU A 23 -7.00 5.94 -1.43
CA LEU A 23 -5.99 6.83 -0.90
C LEU A 23 -6.64 7.91 -0.04
N GLN A 24 -5.99 8.29 1.06
CA GLN A 24 -6.50 9.34 1.97
C GLN A 24 -6.02 10.75 1.59
N ASP A 25 -5.45 10.89 0.40
CA ASP A 25 -5.02 12.16 -0.17
C ASP A 25 -4.83 12.04 -1.70
N TYR A 26 -4.62 13.17 -2.36
CA TYR A 26 -4.30 13.19 -3.79
C TYR A 26 -2.94 12.52 -4.06
N ILE A 27 -2.86 11.81 -5.19
CA ILE A 27 -1.65 11.06 -5.57
C ILE A 27 -0.44 11.99 -5.74
N GLU A 28 -0.67 13.22 -6.20
CA GLU A 28 0.33 14.27 -6.35
C GLU A 28 0.96 14.67 -5.01
N ASP A 29 0.12 14.88 -3.99
CA ASP A 29 0.57 15.23 -2.63
C ASP A 29 1.37 14.09 -2.00
N LEU A 30 0.93 12.84 -2.20
CA LEU A 30 1.65 11.66 -1.74
C LEU A 30 3.01 11.51 -2.44
N ASN A 31 3.06 11.75 -3.76
CA ASN A 31 4.29 11.73 -4.53
C ASN A 31 5.28 12.79 -4.03
N ASP A 32 4.81 13.98 -3.64
CA ASP A 32 5.67 15.01 -3.07
C ASP A 32 6.24 14.61 -1.70
N ILE A 33 5.49 13.87 -0.89
CA ILE A 33 6.01 13.28 0.36
C ILE A 33 7.10 12.24 0.04
N VAL A 34 6.89 11.37 -0.96
CA VAL A 34 7.89 10.38 -1.40
C VAL A 34 9.17 11.07 -1.88
N LYS A 35 9.07 12.12 -2.70
CA LYS A 35 10.23 12.91 -3.17
C LYS A 35 11.03 13.49 -2.00
N ARG A 36 10.36 14.08 -1.00
CA ARG A 36 11.03 14.59 0.21
C ARG A 36 11.70 13.47 1.02
N CYS A 37 11.15 12.26 1.02
CA CYS A 37 11.82 11.10 1.62
C CYS A 37 13.06 10.66 0.82
N MET A 38 13.05 10.79 -0.50
CA MET A 38 14.20 10.46 -1.37
C MET A 38 15.37 11.42 -1.21
N GLU A 39 15.13 12.69 -0.90
CA GLU A 39 16.19 13.69 -0.68
C GLU A 39 17.08 13.39 0.53
N VAL A 40 16.59 12.56 1.45
CA VAL A 40 17.17 12.39 2.79
C VAL A 40 17.45 10.94 3.16
N LYS A 41 16.72 9.98 2.58
CA LYS A 41 16.94 8.54 2.80
C LYS A 41 17.82 7.96 1.70
N SER A 42 18.69 7.04 2.07
CA SER A 42 19.42 6.24 1.09
C SER A 42 18.44 5.38 0.27
N PRO A 43 18.75 5.05 -0.99
CA PRO A 43 17.92 4.14 -1.80
C PRO A 43 17.65 2.80 -1.11
N LYS A 44 18.63 2.27 -0.37
CA LYS A 44 18.50 1.02 0.39
C LYS A 44 17.47 1.13 1.52
N THR A 45 17.51 2.24 2.27
CA THR A 45 16.55 2.50 3.36
C THR A 45 15.15 2.65 2.80
N LEU A 46 15.00 3.42 1.71
CA LEU A 46 13.70 3.62 1.07
C LEU A 46 13.12 2.32 0.51
N ALA A 47 13.95 1.45 -0.09
CA ALA A 47 13.51 0.15 -0.57
C ALA A 47 13.00 -0.75 0.57
N TYR A 48 13.70 -0.76 1.71
CA TYR A 48 13.25 -1.48 2.90
C TYR A 48 11.92 -0.94 3.43
N ASP A 49 11.79 0.38 3.51
CA ASP A 49 10.58 1.04 3.97
C ASP A 49 9.38 0.72 3.05
N ILE A 50 9.57 0.75 1.73
CA ILE A 50 8.55 0.37 0.74
C ILE A 50 8.17 -1.10 0.90
N ASP A 51 9.14 -2.00 1.05
CA ASP A 51 8.89 -3.43 1.26
C ASP A 51 8.04 -3.67 2.52
N GLU A 52 8.34 -2.98 3.63
CA GLU A 52 7.54 -3.07 4.85
C GLU A 52 6.12 -2.49 4.67
N LEU A 53 5.97 -1.36 3.96
CA LEU A 53 4.65 -0.81 3.63
C LEU A 53 3.82 -1.81 2.81
N LEU A 54 4.41 -2.42 1.79
CA LEU A 54 3.75 -3.40 0.92
C LEU A 54 3.39 -4.67 1.69
N LYS A 55 4.29 -5.19 2.54
CA LYS A 55 3.99 -6.35 3.40
C LYS A 55 2.80 -6.09 4.32
N ASN A 56 2.76 -4.94 4.98
CA ASN A 56 1.66 -4.57 5.85
C ASN A 56 0.34 -4.47 5.07
N GLY A 57 0.35 -3.80 3.92
CA GLY A 57 -0.82 -3.70 3.05
C GLY A 57 -1.32 -5.05 2.53
N ILE A 58 -0.42 -5.90 2.04
CA ILE A 58 -0.76 -7.24 1.56
C ILE A 58 -1.27 -8.13 2.70
N TYR A 59 -0.72 -8.00 3.91
CA TYR A 59 -1.25 -8.69 5.08
C TYR A 59 -2.71 -8.31 5.34
N THR A 60 -3.07 -7.02 5.27
CA THR A 60 -4.46 -6.55 5.37
C THR A 60 -5.37 -7.13 4.27
N ILE A 61 -4.84 -7.38 3.08
CA ILE A 61 -5.61 -8.06 2.03
C ILE A 61 -5.79 -9.54 2.37
N ASN A 62 -4.74 -10.21 2.85
CA ASN A 62 -4.77 -11.62 3.17
C ASN A 62 -5.71 -11.96 4.32
N THR A 63 -5.93 -11.03 5.27
CA THR A 63 -6.92 -11.27 6.33
C THR A 63 -8.33 -11.49 5.79
N LYS A 64 -8.64 -11.01 4.58
CA LYS A 64 -9.92 -11.23 3.88
C LYS A 64 -10.12 -12.68 3.41
N LEU A 65 -9.10 -13.54 3.54
CA LEU A 65 -9.14 -14.97 3.22
C LEU A 65 -9.28 -15.89 4.44
N ILE A 66 -9.09 -15.38 5.67
CA ILE A 66 -8.99 -16.21 6.88
C ILE A 66 -10.29 -16.96 7.21
N GLU A 67 -11.44 -16.38 6.89
CA GLU A 67 -12.76 -16.94 7.25
C GLU A 67 -13.51 -17.55 6.05
N VAL A 68 -12.82 -17.83 4.95
CA VAL A 68 -13.42 -18.32 3.70
C VAL A 68 -13.50 -19.84 3.73
N THR A 69 -14.68 -20.38 3.40
CA THR A 69 -14.87 -21.84 3.26
C THR A 69 -14.17 -22.37 2.01
N ASP A 70 -13.76 -23.64 2.02
CA ASP A 70 -13.06 -24.27 0.88
C ASP A 70 -13.83 -24.14 -0.46
N SER A 71 -15.16 -24.20 -0.42
CA SER A 71 -16.01 -24.07 -1.62
C SER A 71 -16.03 -22.65 -2.21
N GLN A 72 -15.65 -21.64 -1.43
CA GLN A 72 -15.63 -20.22 -1.83
C GLN A 72 -14.22 -19.69 -2.05
N LEU A 73 -13.19 -20.46 -1.69
CA LEU A 73 -11.80 -20.02 -1.67
C LEU A 73 -11.33 -19.49 -3.03
N ILE A 74 -11.61 -20.22 -4.12
CA ILE A 74 -11.18 -19.84 -5.47
C ILE A 74 -11.84 -18.53 -5.90
N SER A 75 -13.16 -18.39 -5.71
CA SER A 75 -13.89 -17.17 -6.04
C SER A 75 -13.36 -15.98 -5.25
N ARG A 76 -13.13 -16.16 -3.95
CA ARG A 76 -12.63 -15.08 -3.09
C ARG A 76 -11.19 -14.68 -3.42
N LEU A 77 -10.36 -15.66 -3.77
CA LEU A 77 -8.99 -15.40 -4.24
C LEU A 77 -9.02 -14.57 -5.53
N ALA A 78 -9.87 -14.92 -6.50
CA ALA A 78 -10.01 -14.19 -7.75
C ALA A 78 -10.47 -12.74 -7.52
N GLU A 79 -11.43 -12.52 -6.62
CA GLU A 79 -11.87 -11.17 -6.23
C GLU A 79 -10.73 -10.35 -5.61
N ILE A 80 -9.95 -10.95 -4.72
CA ILE A 80 -8.82 -10.29 -4.07
C ILE A 80 -7.73 -9.92 -5.08
N TRP A 81 -7.41 -10.83 -6.00
CA TRP A 81 -6.46 -10.55 -7.06
C TRP A 81 -6.96 -9.42 -7.96
N THR A 82 -8.22 -9.49 -8.39
CA THR A 82 -8.85 -8.43 -9.21
C THR A 82 -8.76 -7.08 -8.50
N PHE A 83 -9.16 -7.00 -7.23
CA PHE A 83 -9.02 -5.80 -6.41
C PHE A 83 -7.56 -5.29 -6.34
N PHE A 84 -6.60 -6.17 -6.11
CA PHE A 84 -5.20 -5.77 -6.03
C PHE A 84 -4.71 -5.18 -7.36
N PHE A 85 -4.99 -5.84 -8.48
CA PHE A 85 -4.52 -5.40 -9.81
C PHE A 85 -5.25 -4.15 -10.31
N ASP A 86 -6.54 -3.99 -10.02
CA ASP A 86 -7.35 -2.88 -10.53
C ASP A 86 -7.35 -1.66 -9.62
N SER A 87 -7.20 -1.85 -8.30
CA SER A 87 -7.34 -0.77 -7.32
C SER A 87 -6.05 -0.43 -6.59
N VAL A 88 -5.18 -1.39 -6.28
CA VAL A 88 -3.97 -1.14 -5.48
C VAL A 88 -2.76 -0.87 -6.38
N MET A 89 -2.49 -1.79 -7.30
CA MET A 89 -1.32 -1.75 -8.16
C MET A 89 -1.18 -0.46 -9.00
N PRO A 90 -2.25 0.15 -9.54
CA PRO A 90 -2.12 1.37 -10.34
C PRO A 90 -1.52 2.54 -9.55
N TYR A 91 -1.85 2.68 -8.26
CA TYR A 91 -1.29 3.74 -7.42
C TYR A 91 0.16 3.45 -6.99
N VAL A 92 0.52 2.18 -6.81
CA VAL A 92 1.88 1.80 -6.38
C VAL A 92 2.88 1.90 -7.53
N LYS A 93 2.48 1.54 -8.76
CA LYS A 93 3.39 1.57 -9.91
C LYS A 93 3.67 2.98 -10.40
N GLY A 94 2.77 3.94 -10.16
CA GLY A 94 2.81 5.25 -10.81
C GLY A 94 2.58 5.12 -12.32
N ILE A 95 2.00 6.14 -12.95
CA ILE A 95 1.89 6.23 -14.41
C ILE A 95 3.22 6.72 -14.98
#